data_AF-A0A1F5XGM0-F1
#
_entry.id   AF-A0A1F5XGM0-F1
#
_cell.length_a   1.000
_cell.length_b   1.000
_cell.length_c   1.000
_cell.angle_alpha   90.00
_cell.angle_beta   90.00
_cell.angle_gamma   90.00
#
_symmetry.space_group_name_H-M   'P 1'
#
loop_
_entity.id
_entity.type
_entity.pdbx_description
1 polymer ?
#
loop_
_entity_poly.entity_id
_entity_poly.type
_entity_poly.pdbx_seq_one_letter_code
_entity_poly.pdbx_strand_id
1 'polypeptide(L)'
;MDSQNQYLHEVAITAIIVKNGKYLITKRSPNKKRWPNLWTVPGGRLVISCMADWKSGEVKLQETECDEFAWVSLEEAKNYALIDGIYDELAMADDLRRGKKTEWRRFE
;
A
#
# COMPACT_ATOMS: atom_id res chain seq x y z
N MET A 1 -23.68 -11.81 -12.26
CA MET A 1 -23.41 -10.41 -12.67
C MET A 1 -22.01 -10.11 -12.22
N ASP A 2 -21.07 -10.01 -13.16
CA ASP A 2 -19.67 -9.71 -12.86
C ASP A 2 -19.59 -8.31 -12.24
N SER A 3 -19.27 -8.23 -10.94
CA SER A 3 -18.90 -6.98 -10.31
C SER A 3 -17.51 -6.59 -10.82
N GLN A 4 -17.46 -5.94 -11.98
CA GLN A 4 -16.27 -5.18 -12.35
C GLN A 4 -16.11 -4.09 -11.30
N ASN A 5 -15.20 -4.32 -10.34
CA ASN A 5 -14.87 -3.35 -9.33
C ASN A 5 -14.26 -2.12 -10.04
N GLN A 6 -15.03 -1.04 -10.15
CA GLN A 6 -14.71 0.13 -10.98
C GLN A 6 -13.61 1.02 -10.38
N TYR A 7 -13.05 0.67 -9.22
CA TYR A 7 -12.19 1.55 -8.42
C TYR A 7 -10.82 0.95 -8.05
N LEU A 8 -10.27 0.01 -8.84
CA LEU A 8 -8.91 -0.49 -8.59
C LEU A 8 -7.86 0.47 -9.16
N HIS A 9 -7.23 1.26 -8.28
CA HIS A 9 -6.02 2.04 -8.61
C HIS A 9 -4.77 1.16 -8.44
N GLU A 10 -4.18 0.70 -9.55
CA GLU A 10 -2.92 -0.06 -9.53
C GLU A 10 -1.73 0.91 -9.66
N VAL A 11 -0.92 1.02 -8.61
CA VAL A 11 0.36 1.73 -8.64
C VAL A 11 1.46 0.73 -9.02
N ALA A 12 2.11 0.99 -10.15
CA ALA A 12 3.25 0.21 -10.61
C ALA A 12 4.56 0.97 -10.33
N ILE A 13 5.55 0.27 -9.77
CA ILE A 13 6.91 0.76 -9.64
C ILE A 13 7.80 0.09 -10.69
N THR A 14 8.66 0.88 -11.34
CA THR A 14 9.65 0.40 -12.30
C THR A 14 11.06 0.68 -11.80
N ALA A 15 11.98 -0.23 -12.07
CA ALA A 15 13.39 -0.12 -11.72
C ALA A 15 14.24 -0.05 -12.99
N ILE A 16 14.94 1.07 -13.18
CA ILE A 16 15.92 1.23 -14.27
C ILE A 16 17.30 0.84 -13.73
N ILE A 17 17.82 -0.29 -14.20
CA ILE A 17 19.10 -0.84 -13.74
C ILE A 17 20.16 -0.59 -14.79
N VAL A 18 21.27 0.06 -14.39
CA VAL A 18 22.37 0.46 -15.28
C VAL A 18 23.61 -0.39 -14.98
N LYS A 19 24.26 -0.94 -16.02
CA LYS A 19 25.55 -1.63 -15.93
C LYS A 19 26.43 -1.28 -17.12
N ASN A 20 27.57 -0.65 -16.88
CA ASN A 20 28.57 -0.28 -17.91
C ASN A 20 27.92 0.50 -19.09
N GLY A 21 27.09 1.49 -18.78
CA GLY A 21 26.37 2.28 -19.79
C GLY A 21 25.22 1.56 -20.52
N LYS A 22 24.88 0.33 -20.11
CA LYS A 22 23.74 -0.44 -20.64
C LYS A 22 22.58 -0.49 -19.64
N TYR A 23 21.38 -0.73 -20.14
CA TYR A 23 20.15 -0.84 -19.35
C TYR A 23 19.63 -2.29 -19.34
N LEU A 24 19.10 -2.74 -18.20
CA LEU A 24 18.42 -4.03 -18.13
C LEU A 24 16.97 -3.92 -18.64
N ILE A 25 16.62 -4.76 -19.59
CA ILE A 25 15.25 -5.02 -20.02
C ILE A 25 14.94 -6.52 -19.92
N THR A 26 13.68 -6.86 -19.68
CA THR A 26 13.18 -8.24 -19.60
C THR A 26 12.01 -8.42 -20.56
N LYS A 27 11.88 -9.61 -21.16
CA LYS A 27 10.75 -9.96 -22.02
C LYS A 27 9.64 -10.58 -21.16
N ARG A 28 8.43 -10.07 -21.31
CA ARG A 28 7.25 -10.58 -20.59
C ARG A 28 6.86 -11.97 -21.08
N SER A 29 6.52 -12.85 -20.15
CA SER A 29 6.03 -14.20 -20.43
C SER A 29 4.81 -14.17 -21.38
N PRO A 30 4.69 -15.13 -22.32
CA PRO A 30 3.54 -15.24 -23.20
C PRO A 30 2.22 -15.46 -22.45
N ASN A 31 2.26 -15.98 -21.22
CA ASN A 31 1.08 -16.28 -20.41
C ASN A 31 0.51 -15.06 -19.66
N LYS A 32 1.04 -13.86 -19.86
CA LYS A 32 0.54 -12.64 -19.20
C LYS A 32 -0.74 -12.14 -19.87
N LYS A 33 -1.79 -11.89 -19.06
CA LYS A 33 -3.09 -11.35 -19.53
C LYS A 33 -2.97 -10.01 -20.27
N ARG A 34 -2.09 -9.12 -19.80
CA ARG A 34 -1.85 -7.80 -20.41
C ARG A 34 -0.41 -7.73 -20.95
N TRP A 35 -0.28 -7.32 -22.21
CA TRP A 35 1.00 -7.10 -22.89
C TRP A 35 1.95 -8.34 -22.90
N PRO A 36 1.52 -9.51 -23.40
CA PRO A 36 2.40 -10.67 -23.54
C PRO A 36 3.48 -10.42 -24.60
N ASN A 37 4.62 -11.09 -24.48
CA ASN A 37 5.75 -11.05 -25.44
C ASN A 37 6.44 -9.69 -25.68
N LEU A 38 6.05 -8.62 -24.97
CA LEU A 38 6.72 -7.31 -25.05
C LEU A 38 7.93 -7.22 -24.11
N TRP A 39 8.87 -6.33 -24.45
CA TRP A 39 10.02 -5.98 -23.61
C TRP A 39 9.68 -4.82 -22.68
N THR A 40 10.21 -4.84 -21.46
CA THR A 40 10.00 -3.81 -20.44
C THR A 40 11.17 -3.77 -19.46
N VAL A 41 11.17 -2.83 -18.51
CA VAL A 41 12.12 -2.82 -17.39
C VAL A 41 11.56 -3.66 -16.22
N PRO A 42 12.40 -4.20 -15.33
CA PRO A 42 11.92 -4.82 -14.10
C PRO A 42 11.01 -3.88 -13.30
N GLY A 43 10.02 -4.44 -12.64
CA GLY A 43 9.05 -3.67 -11.86
C GLY A 43 8.07 -4.56 -11.12
N GLY A 44 7.16 -3.94 -10.37
CA GLY A 44 6.20 -4.64 -9.53
C GLY A 44 5.01 -3.77 -9.14
N ARG A 45 4.08 -4.39 -8.41
CA ARG A 45 2.99 -3.67 -7.74
C ARG A 45 3.53 -3.05 -6.47
N LEU A 46 3.04 -1.87 -6.14
CA LEU A 46 3.33 -1.20 -4.89
C LEU A 46 2.03 -1.07 -4.10
N VAL A 47 2.08 -1.45 -2.81
CA VAL A 47 1.06 -1.10 -1.83
C VAL A 47 1.61 0.10 -1.07
N ILE A 48 0.83 1.18 -0.99
CA ILE A 48 1.21 2.40 -0.28
C ILE A 48 0.18 2.72 0.81
N SER A 49 0.66 3.09 1.99
CA SER A 49 -0.15 3.63 3.07
C SER A 49 0.00 5.15 3.07
N CYS A 50 -1.11 5.86 2.97
CA CYS A 50 -1.14 7.32 2.94
C CYS A 50 -1.66 7.86 4.28
N MET A 51 -0.95 8.83 4.87
CA MET A 51 -1.36 9.49 6.11
C MET A 51 -1.74 10.94 5.80
N ALA A 52 -2.81 11.43 6.43
CA ALA A 52 -3.26 12.80 6.33
C ALA A 52 -3.87 13.27 7.66
N ASP A 53 -3.78 14.56 7.94
CA ASP A 53 -4.50 15.17 9.05
C ASP A 53 -5.99 15.30 8.70
N TRP A 54 -6.85 14.84 9.61
CA TRP A 54 -8.29 15.04 9.48
C TRP A 54 -8.65 16.52 9.56
N LYS A 55 -9.36 17.02 8.56
CA LYS A 55 -9.74 18.45 8.49
C LYS A 55 -11.09 18.73 9.17
N SER A 56 -12.16 18.06 8.74
CA SER A 56 -13.54 18.28 9.22
C SER A 56 -14.52 17.30 8.56
N GLY A 57 -15.65 17.01 9.21
CA GLY A 57 -16.76 16.21 8.65
C GLY A 57 -17.25 15.12 9.61
N GLU A 58 -18.15 14.26 9.13
CA GLU A 58 -18.63 13.07 9.84
C GLU A 58 -18.21 11.81 9.10
N VAL A 59 -17.82 10.76 9.84
CA VAL A 59 -17.51 9.44 9.26
C VAL A 59 -18.82 8.78 8.85
N LYS A 60 -18.93 8.40 7.57
CA LYS A 60 -20.05 7.61 7.04
C LYS A 60 -19.49 6.33 6.45
N LEU A 61 -19.89 5.20 7.02
CA LEU A 61 -19.46 3.88 6.57
C LEU A 61 -20.34 3.38 5.42
N GLN A 62 -19.75 2.59 4.54
CA GLN A 62 -20.49 1.76 3.61
C GLN A 62 -20.81 0.45 4.34
N GLU A 63 -22.06 0.27 4.76
CA GLU A 63 -22.52 -0.84 5.61
C GLU A 63 -22.28 -2.24 5.00
N THR A 64 -22.05 -2.35 3.69
CA THR A 64 -21.69 -3.64 3.07
C THR A 64 -20.21 -4.03 3.22
N GLU A 65 -19.37 -3.08 3.66
CA GLU A 65 -17.91 -3.24 3.75
C GLU A 65 -17.38 -3.05 5.18
N CYS A 66 -17.98 -2.17 5.98
CA CYS A 66 -17.55 -1.86 7.34
C CYS A 66 -18.75 -1.57 8.25
N ASP A 67 -18.78 -2.18 9.43
CA ASP A 67 -19.89 -2.07 10.39
C ASP A 67 -19.66 -1.00 11.47
N GLU A 68 -18.40 -0.80 11.89
CA GLU A 68 -18.04 0.08 13.01
C GLU A 68 -16.75 0.88 12.72
N PHE A 69 -16.58 2.02 13.39
CA PHE A 69 -15.35 2.81 13.34
C PHE A 69 -14.95 3.32 14.73
N ALA A 70 -13.66 3.55 14.94
CA ALA A 70 -13.14 4.14 16.15
C ALA A 70 -11.96 5.07 15.84
N TRP A 71 -11.84 6.16 16.61
CA TRP A 71 -10.63 6.98 16.66
C TRP A 71 -9.79 6.51 17.82
N VAL A 72 -8.55 6.08 17.55
CA VAL A 72 -7.68 5.47 18.55
C VAL A 72 -6.29 6.08 18.51
N SER A 73 -5.66 6.17 19.67
CA SER A 73 -4.21 6.31 19.82
C SER A 73 -3.50 4.99 19.50
N LEU A 74 -2.17 5.03 19.35
CA LEU A 74 -1.37 3.82 19.14
C LEU A 74 -1.51 2.80 20.29
N GLU A 75 -1.63 3.28 21.53
CA GLU A 75 -1.82 2.40 22.70
C GLU A 75 -3.23 1.80 22.73
N GLU A 76 -4.26 2.58 22.40
CA GLU A 76 -5.64 2.08 22.32
C GLU A 76 -5.83 1.06 21.20
N ALA A 77 -5.11 1.21 20.08
CA ALA A 77 -5.16 0.30 18.95
C ALA A 77 -4.78 -1.16 19.30
N LYS A 78 -3.94 -1.37 20.33
CA LYS A 78 -3.58 -2.70 20.84
C LYS A 78 -4.77 -3.50 21.37
N ASN A 79 -5.85 -2.82 21.73
CA ASN A 79 -7.06 -3.46 22.26
C ASN A 79 -8.01 -3.95 21.14
N TYR A 80 -7.67 -3.72 19.86
CA TYR A 80 -8.44 -4.16 18.71
C TYR A 80 -7.81 -5.38 18.04
N ALA A 81 -8.64 -6.27 17.49
CA ALA A 81 -8.19 -7.39 16.68
C ALA A 81 -7.81 -6.91 15.26
N LEU A 82 -6.59 -6.39 15.12
CA LEU A 82 -6.06 -5.88 13.85
C LEU A 82 -5.55 -7.02 12.96
N ILE A 83 -5.67 -6.86 11.64
CA ILE A 83 -5.00 -7.75 10.67
C ILE A 83 -3.47 -7.55 10.70
N ASP A 84 -2.72 -8.57 10.27
CA ASP A 84 -1.25 -8.53 10.29
C ASP A 84 -0.70 -7.29 9.57
N GLY A 85 0.29 -6.64 10.19
CA GLY A 85 1.00 -5.48 9.66
C GLY A 85 0.37 -4.13 9.96
N ILE A 86 -0.94 -4.04 10.26
CA ILE A 86 -1.58 -2.74 10.50
C ILE A 86 -1.06 -2.05 11.77
N TYR A 87 -0.80 -2.81 12.83
CA TYR A 87 -0.19 -2.24 14.03
C TYR A 87 1.21 -1.67 13.75
N ASP A 88 2.02 -2.37 12.95
CA ASP A 88 3.36 -1.91 12.52
C ASP A 88 3.26 -0.59 11.74
N GLU A 89 2.31 -0.50 10.80
CA GLU A 89 2.07 0.70 10.01
C GLU A 89 1.64 1.89 10.88
N LEU A 90 0.74 1.66 11.84
CA LEU A 90 0.31 2.70 12.80
C LEU A 90 1.48 3.16 13.68
N ALA A 91 2.33 2.25 14.14
CA ALA A 91 3.51 2.59 14.95
C ALA A 91 4.51 3.44 14.16
N MET A 92 4.74 3.10 12.90
CA MET A 92 5.59 3.91 12.01
C MET A 92 4.99 5.29 11.73
N ALA A 93 3.67 5.36 11.49
CA ALA A 93 2.97 6.62 11.29
C ALA A 93 3.05 7.52 12.54
N ASP A 94 2.92 6.96 13.74
CA ASP A 94 3.06 7.70 15.00
C ASP A 94 4.49 8.22 15.21
N ASP A 95 5.51 7.41 14.93
CA ASP A 95 6.92 7.84 14.96
C ASP A 95 7.16 8.99 13.97
N LEU A 96 6.63 8.90 12.74
CA LEU A 96 6.72 9.95 11.73
C LEU A 96 6.05 11.24 12.19
N ARG A 97 4.84 11.17 12.77
CA ARG A 97 4.13 12.34 13.33
C ARG A 97 4.91 13.00 14.47
N ARG A 98 5.67 12.22 15.24
CA ARG A 98 6.57 12.71 16.29
C ARG A 98 7.92 13.22 15.76
N GLY A 99 8.09 13.27 14.44
CA GLY A 99 9.31 13.77 13.78
C GLY A 99 10.48 12.78 13.79
N LYS A 100 10.25 11.51 14.14
CA LYS A 100 11.27 10.47 14.06
C LYS A 100 11.29 9.87 12.67
N LYS A 101 12.46 9.85 12.03
CA LYS A 101 12.66 9.09 10.80
C LYS A 101 12.93 7.63 11.16
N THR A 102 12.14 6.74 10.61
CA THR A 102 12.26 5.30 10.83
C THR A 102 12.25 4.57 9.49
N GLU A 103 13.01 3.48 9.41
CA GLU A 103 12.88 2.51 8.35
C GLU A 103 11.78 1.51 8.71
N TRP A 104 11.23 0.85 7.70
CA TRP A 104 10.21 -0.16 7.92
C TRP A 104 10.75 -1.31 8.76
N ARG A 105 9.99 -1.70 9.80
CA ARG A 105 10.29 -2.81 10.69
C ARG A 105 9.00 -3.42 11.22
N ARG A 106 9.07 -4.70 11.57
CA ARG A 106 8.02 -5.38 12.34
C ARG A 106 8.15 -5.00 13.82
N PHE A 107 7.01 -4.73 14.46
CA PHE A 107 6.90 -4.50 15.89
C PHE A 107 6.22 -5.74 16.49
N GLU A 108 6.98 -6.50 17.29
CA GLU A 108 6.49 -7.66 18.04
C GLU A 108 5.74 -7.25 19.31
#